data_AF-A0A0H5Q9L8-F1
#
_entry.id   AF-A0A0H5Q9L8-F1
#
_cell.length_a   1.000
_cell.length_b   1.000
_cell.length_c   1.000
_cell.angle_alpha   90.00
_cell.angle_beta   90.00
_cell.angle_gamma   90.00
#
_symmetry.space_group_name_H-M   'P 1'
#
loop_
_entity.id
_entity.type
_entity.pdbx_description
1 polymer ?
#
loop_
_entity_poly.entity_id
_entity_poly.type
_entity_poly.pdbx_seq_one_letter_code
_entity_poly.pdbx_strand_id
1 'polypeptide(L)'
;MKQSTSRIRKVFRDPVTGEKSYEWADKITCRYDEIEKGPIILEFLKGKHTAEDMVEKYHICSVQTLYAWVGKFLTQQESVSLSEQTDEDMANKSKDDQIRELKAQLKQARKEAELEKLRAHAFDTMINLAEEKFNIPIRKKSGTKQ
;
A
#
# COMPACT_ATOMS: atom_id res chain seq x y z
N MET A 1 33.34 -0.27 -9.02
CA MET A 1 32.82 -1.30 -9.94
C MET A 1 33.95 -2.19 -10.47
N LYS A 2 34.04 -3.45 -10.01
CA LYS A 2 35.05 -4.42 -10.52
C LYS A 2 34.40 -5.25 -11.63
N GLN A 3 34.97 -5.21 -12.82
CA GLN A 3 34.52 -6.00 -13.97
C GLN A 3 35.35 -7.29 -14.05
N SER A 4 34.68 -8.42 -14.27
CA SER A 4 35.31 -9.71 -14.51
C SER A 4 34.83 -10.26 -15.85
N THR A 5 35.78 -10.60 -16.72
CA THR A 5 35.49 -11.22 -18.01
C THR A 5 35.68 -12.72 -17.87
N SER A 6 34.62 -13.48 -18.12
CA SER A 6 34.64 -14.94 -18.12
C SER A 6 34.26 -15.45 -19.50
N ARG A 7 35.03 -16.40 -20.04
CA ARG A 7 34.72 -17.02 -21.32
C ARG A 7 33.66 -18.11 -21.13
N ILE A 8 32.52 -17.98 -21.81
CA ILE A 8 31.40 -18.92 -21.73
C ILE A 8 31.16 -19.58 -23.09
N ARG A 9 30.59 -20.79 -23.09
CA ARG A 9 30.07 -21.40 -24.31
C ARG A 9 28.62 -20.96 -24.52
N LYS A 10 28.36 -20.22 -25.60
CA LYS A 10 27.00 -19.96 -26.08
C LYS A 10 26.60 -21.08 -27.03
N VAL A 11 25.36 -21.54 -26.89
CA VAL A 11 24.76 -22.50 -27.81
C VAL A 11 24.06 -21.71 -28.89
N PHE A 12 24.52 -21.87 -30.12
CA PHE A 12 23.83 -21.38 -31.30
C PHE A 12 23.09 -22.55 -31.95
N ARG A 13 21.87 -22.30 -32.43
CA ARG A 13 21.07 -23.30 -33.14
C ARG A 13 20.92 -22.82 -34.56
N ASP A 14 21.43 -23.60 -35.51
CA ASP A 14 21.26 -23.26 -36.91
C ASP A 14 19.77 -23.34 -37.30
N PRO A 15 19.21 -22.28 -37.90
CA PRO A 15 17.78 -22.24 -38.24
C PRO A 15 17.40 -23.20 -39.36
N VAL A 16 18.38 -23.72 -40.12
CA VAL A 16 18.17 -24.58 -41.28
C VAL A 16 18.38 -26.06 -40.94
N THR A 17 19.46 -26.40 -40.24
CA THR A 17 19.83 -27.79 -39.93
C THR A 17 19.37 -28.23 -38.53
N GLY A 18 18.99 -27.29 -37.66
CA GLY A 18 18.62 -27.56 -36.27
C GLY A 18 19.79 -28.02 -35.40
N GLU A 19 21.00 -28.04 -35.96
CA GLU A 19 22.22 -28.47 -35.31
C GLU A 19 22.66 -27.44 -34.26
N LYS A 20 23.18 -27.92 -33.13
CA LYS A 20 23.65 -27.06 -32.04
C LYS A 20 25.16 -26.87 -32.19
N SER A 21 25.58 -25.65 -32.50
CA SER A 21 26.99 -25.27 -32.46
C SER A 21 27.32 -24.58 -31.12
N TYR A 22 28.56 -24.72 -30.69
CA TYR A 22 29.06 -24.11 -29.46
C TYR A 22 30.11 -23.07 -29.81
N GLU A 23 29.82 -21.81 -29.52
CA GLU A 23 30.75 -20.71 -29.74
C GLU A 23 31.25 -20.16 -28.41
N TRP A 24 32.54 -19.86 -28.35
CA TRP A 24 33.10 -19.16 -27.19
C TRP A 24 32.74 -17.69 -27.28
N ALA A 25 32.05 -17.19 -26.26
CA ALA A 25 31.76 -15.78 -26.11
C ALA A 25 32.33 -15.28 -24.79
N ASP A 26 32.88 -14.07 -24.82
CA ASP A 26 33.31 -13.40 -23.60
C ASP A 26 32.10 -12.78 -22.91
N LYS A 27 31.90 -13.11 -21.63
CA LYS A 27 30.86 -12.55 -20.78
C LYS A 27 31.49 -11.63 -19.76
N ILE A 28 31.20 -10.34 -19.90
CA ILE A 28 31.59 -9.34 -18.92
C ILE A 28 30.55 -9.38 -17.80
N THR A 29 31.01 -9.51 -16.57
CA THR A 29 30.17 -9.47 -15.37
C THR A 29 30.65 -8.38 -14.45
N CYS A 30 29.74 -7.54 -13.98
CA CYS A 30 30.05 -6.45 -13.07
C CYS A 30 29.68 -6.84 -11.64
N ARG A 31 30.62 -6.67 -10.71
CA ARG A 31 30.33 -6.77 -9.27
C ARG A 31 29.82 -5.41 -8.80
N TYR A 32 28.54 -5.40 -8.44
CA TYR A 32 27.84 -4.25 -7.89
C TYR A 32 27.87 -4.23 -6.37
N ASP A 33 28.10 -3.06 -5.80
CA ASP A 33 27.94 -2.80 -4.37
C ASP A 33 26.46 -2.58 -4.03
N GLU A 34 26.09 -2.69 -2.76
CA GLU A 34 24.68 -2.67 -2.32
C GLU A 34 23.98 -1.34 -2.64
N ILE A 35 24.72 -0.23 -2.56
CA ILE A 35 24.26 1.12 -2.89
C ILE A 35 23.95 1.26 -4.39
N GLU A 36 24.72 0.60 -5.26
CA GLU A 36 24.55 0.67 -6.71
C GLU A 36 23.38 -0.21 -7.20
N LYS A 37 22.99 -1.23 -6.43
CA LYS A 37 21.87 -2.13 -6.77
C LYS A 37 20.51 -1.46 -6.61
N GLY A 38 20.34 -0.62 -5.59
CA GLY A 38 19.09 0.07 -5.28
C GLY A 38 18.45 0.79 -6.48
N PRO A 39 19.13 1.72 -7.16
CA PRO A 39 18.56 2.45 -8.29
C PRO A 39 18.21 1.54 -9.47
N ILE A 40 19.00 0.49 -9.73
CA ILE A 40 18.77 -0.49 -10.80
C ILE A 40 17.49 -1.28 -10.53
N ILE A 41 17.30 -1.74 -9.28
CA ILE A 41 16.09 -2.46 -8.85
C ILE A 41 14.86 -1.56 -8.96
N LEU A 42 14.97 -0.29 -8.55
CA LEU A 42 13.87 0.66 -8.68
C LEU A 42 13.49 0.94 -10.14
N GLU A 43 14.47 1.01 -11.04
CA GLU A 43 14.21 1.15 -12.48
C GLU A 43 13.50 -0.08 -13.05
N PHE A 44 13.90 -1.28 -12.63
CA PHE A 44 13.25 -2.54 -13.00
C PHE A 44 11.80 -2.62 -12.48
N LEU A 45 11.56 -2.29 -11.20
CA LEU A 45 10.23 -2.32 -10.59
C LEU A 45 9.27 -1.27 -11.18
N LYS A 46 9.78 -0.17 -11.73
CA LYS A 46 8.98 0.81 -12.48
C LYS A 46 8.43 0.26 -13.81
N GLY A 47 8.81 -0.97 -14.21
CA GLY A 47 8.18 -1.71 -15.30
C GLY A 47 8.54 -1.23 -16.71
N LYS A 48 9.64 -0.49 -16.86
CA LYS A 48 10.04 0.10 -18.16
C LYS A 48 10.86 -0.83 -19.05
N HIS A 49 11.39 -1.92 -18.50
CA HIS A 49 12.34 -2.79 -19.19
C HIS A 49 12.11 -4.26 -18.84
N THR A 50 12.39 -5.14 -19.79
CA THR A 50 12.37 -6.59 -19.56
C THR A 50 13.59 -7.00 -18.73
N ALA A 51 13.50 -8.11 -18.01
CA ALA A 51 14.61 -8.59 -17.20
C ALA A 51 15.88 -8.89 -18.03
N GLU A 52 15.72 -9.27 -19.31
CA GLU A 52 16.83 -9.49 -20.25
C GLU A 52 17.52 -8.17 -20.63
N ASP A 53 16.74 -7.12 -20.95
CA ASP A 53 17.25 -5.78 -21.26
C ASP A 53 18.09 -5.21 -20.11
N MET A 54 17.66 -5.45 -18.87
CA MET A 54 18.39 -5.03 -17.66
C MET A 54 19.72 -5.76 -17.48
N VAL A 55 19.74 -7.06 -17.77
CA VAL A 55 20.95 -7.87 -17.65
C VAL A 55 21.98 -7.46 -18.69
N GLU A 56 21.55 -7.12 -19.91
CA GLU A 56 22.41 -6.63 -20.96
C GLU A 56 22.94 -5.21 -20.65
N LYS A 57 22.05 -4.28 -20.31
CA LYS A 57 22.38 -2.87 -20.02
C LYS A 57 23.34 -2.70 -18.85
N TYR A 58 23.16 -3.48 -17.78
CA TYR A 58 23.96 -3.40 -16.56
C TYR A 58 24.99 -4.54 -16.44
N HIS A 59 25.18 -5.36 -17.48
CA HIS A 59 26.12 -6.50 -17.46
C HIS A 59 26.00 -7.35 -16.19
N ILE A 60 24.76 -7.63 -15.79
CA ILE A 60 24.46 -8.45 -14.62
C ILE A 60 24.81 -9.90 -14.97
N CYS A 61 25.26 -10.68 -13.99
CA CYS A 61 25.64 -12.07 -14.22
C CYS A 61 24.49 -12.91 -14.79
N SER A 62 23.25 -12.70 -14.35
CA SER A 62 22.08 -13.43 -14.87
C SER A 62 20.78 -12.74 -14.48
N VAL A 63 19.71 -13.08 -15.20
CA VAL A 63 18.33 -12.69 -14.84
C VAL A 63 17.98 -13.15 -13.43
N GLN A 64 18.42 -14.34 -13.02
CA GLN A 64 18.23 -14.84 -11.66
C GLN A 64 18.92 -13.97 -10.61
N THR A 65 20.08 -13.38 -10.93
CA THR A 65 20.80 -12.48 -10.03
C THR A 65 20.01 -11.19 -9.82
N LEU A 66 19.39 -10.66 -10.88
CA LEU A 66 18.50 -9.50 -10.79
C LEU A 66 17.29 -9.79 -9.89
N TYR A 67 16.60 -10.92 -10.09
CA TYR A 67 15.48 -11.32 -9.22
C TYR A 67 15.91 -11.56 -7.78
N ALA A 68 17.09 -12.14 -7.54
CA ALA A 68 17.63 -12.30 -6.20
C ALA A 68 17.91 -10.95 -5.52
N TRP A 69 18.35 -9.94 -6.27
CA TRP A 69 18.51 -8.57 -5.75
C TRP A 69 17.17 -7.93 -5.42
N VAL A 70 16.17 -8.06 -6.30
CA VAL A 70 14.81 -7.57 -6.06
C VAL A 70 14.22 -8.20 -4.81
N GLY A 71 14.32 -9.53 -4.67
CA GLY A 71 13.85 -10.24 -3.48
C GLY A 71 14.54 -9.75 -2.21
N LYS A 72 15.87 -9.60 -2.23
CA LYS A 72 16.62 -9.04 -1.10
C LYS A 72 16.21 -7.62 -0.77
N PHE A 73 16.04 -6.76 -1.78
CA PHE A 73 15.62 -5.38 -1.60
C PHE A 73 14.23 -5.28 -0.98
N LEU A 74 13.28 -6.13 -1.40
CA LEU A 74 11.94 -6.19 -0.81
C LEU A 74 12.00 -6.68 0.64
N THR A 75 12.77 -7.73 0.93
CA THR A 75 12.94 -8.21 2.31
C THR A 75 13.69 -7.20 3.20
N GLN A 76 14.65 -6.48 2.62
CA GLN A 76 15.36 -5.40 3.31
C GLN A 76 14.41 -4.23 3.56
N GLN A 77 13.60 -3.79 2.58
CA GLN A 77 12.56 -2.78 2.78
C GLN A 77 11.49 -3.22 3.79
N GLU A 78 11.15 -4.50 3.86
CA GLU A 78 10.22 -5.02 4.88
C GLU A 78 10.88 -4.99 6.27
N SER A 79 12.17 -5.33 6.36
CA SER A 79 12.92 -5.21 7.62
C SER A 79 13.23 -3.76 8.02
N VAL A 80 13.42 -2.87 7.05
CA VAL A 80 13.70 -1.44 7.22
C VAL A 80 12.41 -0.67 7.46
N SER A 81 11.27 -1.06 6.87
CA SER A 81 9.96 -0.50 7.25
C SER A 81 9.54 -0.88 8.67
N LEU A 82 10.13 -1.92 9.25
CA LEU A 82 10.04 -2.24 10.68
C LEU A 82 11.06 -1.47 11.54
N SER A 83 12.12 -0.86 10.97
CA SER A 83 13.23 -0.23 11.70
C SER A 83 13.40 1.28 11.46
N GLU A 84 12.84 1.85 10.39
CA GLU A 84 12.85 3.28 10.05
C GLU A 84 11.54 3.96 10.50
N GLN A 85 11.04 3.58 11.67
CA GLN A 85 10.26 4.51 12.47
C GLN A 85 11.25 5.44 13.16
N THR A 86 11.70 6.46 12.43
CA THR A 86 12.32 7.62 13.06
C THR A 86 11.32 8.17 14.09
N ASP A 87 11.79 8.39 15.32
CA ASP A 87 10.97 8.76 16.47
C ASP A 87 10.10 10.02 16.24
N GLU A 88 10.45 10.85 15.25
CA GLU A 88 9.70 12.04 14.85
C GLU A 88 8.38 11.71 14.12
N ASP A 89 8.33 10.60 13.39
CA ASP A 89 7.16 10.17 12.61
C ASP A 89 6.13 9.45 13.50
N MET A 90 6.58 8.82 14.59
CA MET A 90 5.72 8.19 15.60
C MET A 90 4.95 9.21 16.45
N ALA A 91 5.53 10.38 16.69
CA ALA A 91 4.87 11.46 17.43
C ALA A 91 3.75 12.14 16.62
N ASN A 92 3.90 12.23 15.30
CA ASN A 92 2.88 12.84 14.43
C ASN A 92 1.81 11.83 13.99
N LYS A 93 2.18 10.58 13.69
CA LYS A 93 1.20 9.50 13.39
C LYS A 93 0.26 9.25 14.57
N SER A 94 0.78 9.27 15.81
CA SER A 94 -0.04 9.14 17.02
C SER A 94 -1.08 10.28 17.14
N LYS A 95 -0.71 11.52 16.83
CA LYS A 95 -1.64 12.67 16.88
C LYS A 95 -2.67 12.59 15.75
N ASP A 96 -2.26 12.25 14.54
CA ASP A 96 -3.19 12.14 13.40
C ASP A 96 -4.16 10.96 13.55
N ASP A 97 -3.68 9.83 14.09
CA ASP A 97 -4.52 8.69 14.42
C ASP A 97 -5.50 9.03 15.56
N GLN A 98 -5.06 9.75 16.59
CA GLN A 98 -5.95 10.28 17.64
C GLN A 98 -6.98 11.26 17.08
N ILE A 99 -6.58 12.16 16.17
CA ILE A 99 -7.50 13.10 15.51
C ILE A 99 -8.53 12.34 14.66
N ARG A 100 -8.12 11.28 13.96
CA ARG A 100 -9.01 10.44 13.16
C ARG A 100 -10.02 9.71 14.06
N GLU A 101 -9.55 9.12 15.15
CA GLU A 101 -10.38 8.42 16.12
C GLU A 101 -11.38 9.38 16.80
N LEU A 102 -10.92 10.54 17.27
CA LEU A 102 -11.78 11.57 17.86
C LEU A 102 -12.84 12.07 16.86
N LYS A 103 -12.48 12.25 15.58
CA LYS A 103 -13.44 12.60 14.52
C LYS A 103 -14.47 11.49 14.29
N ALA A 104 -14.07 10.23 14.34
CA ALA A 104 -14.98 9.10 14.22
C ALA A 104 -15.99 9.06 15.38
N GLN A 105 -15.51 9.23 16.61
CA GLN A 105 -16.35 9.28 17.81
C GLN A 105 -17.32 10.46 17.76
N LEU A 106 -16.87 11.66 17.37
CA LEU A 106 -17.76 12.82 17.20
C LEU A 106 -18.83 12.57 16.13
N LYS A 107 -18.48 11.91 15.03
CA LYS A 107 -19.45 11.57 13.97
C LYS A 107 -20.48 10.57 14.48
N GLN A 108 -20.07 9.57 15.26
CA GLN A 108 -20.97 8.59 15.85
C GLN A 108 -21.91 9.25 16.87
N ALA A 109 -21.37 10.02 17.82
CA ALA A 109 -22.15 10.71 18.83
C ALA A 109 -23.18 11.68 18.20
N ARG A 110 -22.81 12.38 17.12
CA ARG A 110 -23.75 13.24 16.38
C ARG A 110 -24.90 12.46 15.74
N LYS A 111 -24.61 11.31 15.14
CA LYS A 111 -25.64 10.45 14.55
C LYS A 111 -26.61 9.92 15.60
N GLU A 112 -26.09 9.49 16.75
CA GLU A 112 -26.91 9.02 17.87
C GLU A 112 -27.82 10.14 18.39
N ALA A 113 -27.28 11.35 18.56
CA ALA A 113 -28.05 12.51 18.98
C ALA A 113 -29.12 12.93 17.95
N GLU A 114 -28.82 12.84 16.65
CA GLU A 114 -29.78 13.12 15.59
C GLU A 114 -30.92 12.10 15.57
N LEU A 115 -30.58 10.82 15.72
CA LEU A 115 -31.55 9.73 15.78
C LEU A 115 -32.49 9.92 16.97
N GLU A 116 -31.96 10.27 18.14
CA GLU A 116 -32.79 10.48 19.33
C GLU A 116 -33.71 11.70 19.19
N LYS A 117 -33.23 12.79 18.57
CA LYS A 117 -34.08 13.94 18.22
C LYS A 117 -35.21 13.56 17.27
N LEU A 118 -34.92 12.73 16.25
CA LEU A 118 -35.92 12.23 15.32
C LEU A 118 -36.95 11.34 16.02
N ARG A 119 -36.51 10.47 16.95
CA ARG A 119 -37.42 9.66 17.78
C ARG A 119 -38.33 10.53 18.63
N ALA A 120 -37.78 11.52 19.34
CA ALA A 120 -38.57 12.44 20.15
C ALA A 120 -39.63 13.17 19.30
N HIS A 121 -39.25 13.68 18.13
CA HIS A 121 -40.17 14.32 17.21
C HIS A 121 -41.25 13.35 16.68
N ALA A 122 -40.88 12.11 16.35
CA ALA A 122 -41.83 11.08 15.93
C ALA A 122 -42.84 10.74 17.05
N PHE A 123 -42.40 10.68 18.31
CA PHE A 123 -43.32 10.48 19.43
C PHE A 123 -44.24 11.68 19.65
N ASP A 124 -43.71 12.91 19.58
CA ASP A 124 -44.53 14.13 19.70
C ASP A 124 -45.63 14.18 18.62
N THR A 125 -45.27 13.88 17.37
CA THR A 125 -46.25 13.82 16.27
C THR A 125 -47.28 12.71 16.45
N MET A 126 -46.88 11.53 16.93
CA MET A 126 -47.79 10.43 17.23
C MET A 126 -48.76 10.79 18.35
N ILE A 127 -48.29 11.49 19.39
CA ILE A 127 -49.12 11.98 20.49
C ILE A 127 -50.16 12.96 19.92
N ASN A 128 -49.76 13.94 19.11
CA ASN A 128 -50.70 14.90 18.51
C ASN A 128 -51.79 14.19 17.68
N LEU A 129 -51.40 13.22 16.84
CA LEU A 129 -52.36 12.44 16.04
C LEU A 129 -53.33 11.62 16.90
N ALA A 130 -52.86 11.07 18.02
CA ALA A 130 -53.69 10.32 18.94
C ALA A 130 -54.68 11.22 19.71
N GLU A 131 -54.21 12.39 20.18
CA GLU A 131 -55.07 13.38 20.82
C GLU A 131 -56.15 13.88 19.84
N GLU A 132 -55.80 14.14 18.57
CA GLU A 132 -56.76 14.57 17.54
C GLU A 132 -57.80 13.48 17.21
N LYS A 133 -57.38 12.22 17.06
CA LYS A 133 -58.27 11.13 16.64
C LYS A 133 -59.17 10.61 17.75
N PHE A 134 -58.63 10.48 18.96
CA PHE A 134 -59.34 9.88 20.09
C PHE A 134 -59.89 10.92 21.07
N ASN A 135 -59.50 12.19 20.93
CA ASN A 135 -59.94 13.31 21.77
C ASN A 135 -59.66 13.09 23.27
N ILE A 136 -58.64 12.29 23.59
CA ILE A 136 -58.17 12.00 24.94
C ILE A 136 -56.90 12.81 25.17
N PRO A 137 -56.81 13.67 26.20
CA PRO A 137 -55.60 14.43 26.49
C PRO A 137 -54.53 13.50 27.09
N ILE A 138 -53.43 13.32 26.36
CA ILE A 138 -52.29 12.48 26.77
C ILE A 138 -51.22 13.36 27.42
N ARG A 139 -50.98 14.56 26.88
CA ARG A 139 -50.00 15.51 27.40
C ARG A 139 -50.59 16.35 28.53
N LYS A 140 -49.84 16.52 29.62
CA LYS A 140 -50.17 17.51 30.66
C LYS A 140 -50.12 18.92 30.06
N LYS A 141 -51.23 19.65 30.10
CA LYS A 141 -51.25 21.06 29.70
C LYS A 141 -50.45 21.86 30.74
N SER A 142 -49.48 22.66 30.27
CA SER A 142 -48.67 23.54 31.12
C SER A 142 -49.56 24.63 31.72
N GLY A 143 -50.13 24.35 32.89
CA GLY A 143 -51.03 25.25 33.58
C GLY A 143 -50.89 25.06 35.08
N THR A 144 -49.86 25.66 35.67
CA THR A 144 -49.92 26.07 37.07
C THR A 144 -50.30 27.55 37.05
N LYS A 145 -51.55 27.85 37.41
CA LYS A 145 -51.93 29.23 37.78
C LYS A 145 -51.09 29.62 39.01
N GLN A 146 -50.26 30.64 38.87
CA GLN A 146 -49.79 31.44 40.00
C GLN A 146 -50.84 32.53 40.26
#